data_AF-A0A1V5GL39-F1
#
_entry.id   AF-A0A1V5GL39-F1
#
_cell.length_a   1.000
_cell.length_b   1.000
_cell.length_c   1.000
_cell.angle_alpha   90.00
_cell.angle_beta   90.00
_cell.angle_gamma   90.00
#
_symmetry.space_group_name_H-M   'P 1'
#
loop_
_entity.id
_entity.type
_entity.pdbx_description
1 polymer ?
#
loop_
_entity_poly.entity_id
_entity_poly.type
_entity_poly.pdbx_seq_one_letter_code
_entity_poly.pdbx_strand_id
1 'polypeptide(L)'
;MLDQISVPSAKFKADLKTAMLKNIGKGLPKEEIIASLKDLYPAMDGQINTLVNTSLQVFYKDATYSEVSQNFDYLKYSGPLDKVTRPYCREHVNKVYTKEEADVIQAEILTFYNCRHELIPISSAAYERG
;
A
#
# COMPACT_ATOMS: atom_id res chain seq x y z
N MET A 1 25.87 19.44 -0.01
CA MET A 1 25.18 19.26 1.28
C MET A 1 24.16 18.17 1.08
N LEU A 2 24.43 16.96 1.54
CA LEU A 2 23.40 15.93 1.63
C LEU A 2 22.57 16.31 2.86
N ASP A 3 21.41 16.94 2.63
CA ASP A 3 20.47 17.23 3.70
C ASP A 3 20.23 15.95 4.49
N GLN A 4 20.36 16.05 5.81
CA GLN A 4 20.12 14.96 6.74
C GLN A 4 18.72 14.40 6.46
N ILE A 5 18.66 13.21 5.87
CA ILE A 5 17.42 12.46 5.74
C ILE A 5 16.97 12.18 7.17
N SER A 6 16.04 12.98 7.68
CA SER A 6 15.42 12.76 8.99
C SER A 6 14.68 11.44 8.93
N VAL A 7 15.28 10.40 9.50
CA VAL A 7 14.65 9.09 9.61
C VAL A 7 13.55 9.21 10.68
N PRO A 8 12.29 8.85 10.37
CA PRO A 8 11.22 8.92 11.35
C PRO A 8 11.56 8.11 12.60
N SER A 9 11.46 8.75 13.77
CA SER A 9 11.72 8.09 15.06
C SER A 9 10.76 6.91 15.29
N ALA A 10 11.17 5.94 16.10
CA ALA A 10 10.31 4.82 16.48
C ALA A 10 8.99 5.30 17.12
N LYS A 11 9.07 6.36 17.93
CA LYS A 11 7.90 7.01 18.53
C LYS A 11 6.97 7.60 17.46
N PHE A 12 7.51 8.33 16.48
CA PHE A 12 6.71 8.87 15.38
C PHE A 12 5.98 7.74 14.62
N LYS A 13 6.68 6.64 14.31
CA LYS A 13 6.06 5.50 13.60
C LYS A 13 4.90 4.89 14.40
N ALA A 14 5.06 4.78 15.72
CA ALA A 14 4.00 4.30 16.60
C ALA A 14 2.82 5.27 16.63
N ASP A 15 3.06 6.57 16.77
CA ASP A 15 2.02 7.60 16.81
C ASP A 15 1.27 7.69 15.47
N LEU A 16 1.96 7.60 14.34
CA LEU A 16 1.36 7.48 13.01
C LEU A 16 0.44 6.25 12.92
N LYS A 17 0.93 5.07 13.35
CA LYS A 17 0.12 3.85 13.35
C LYS A 17 -1.13 3.99 14.23
N THR A 18 -0.98 4.55 15.43
CA THR A 18 -2.11 4.78 16.34
C THR A 18 -3.11 5.77 15.75
N ALA A 19 -2.65 6.86 15.16
CA ALA A 19 -3.52 7.83 14.49
C ALA A 19 -4.28 7.15 13.35
N MET A 20 -3.60 6.41 12.47
CA MET A 20 -4.22 5.66 11.39
C MET A 20 -5.31 4.70 11.89
N LEU A 21 -5.00 3.82 12.85
CA LEU A 21 -5.96 2.84 13.39
C LEU A 21 -7.16 3.47 14.09
N LYS A 22 -6.97 4.64 14.72
CA LYS A 22 -8.10 5.35 15.35
C LYS A 22 -9.09 5.91 14.34
N ASN A 23 -8.66 6.16 13.11
CA ASN A 23 -9.43 6.86 12.08
C ASN A 23 -10.00 5.93 11.00
N ILE A 24 -9.31 4.82 10.71
CA ILE A 24 -9.78 3.80 9.76
C ILE A 24 -11.18 3.32 10.17
N GLY A 25 -12.12 3.34 9.22
CA GLY A 25 -13.52 2.92 9.42
C GLY A 25 -14.42 3.95 10.12
N LYS A 26 -13.88 5.08 10.60
CA LYS A 26 -14.66 6.14 11.27
C LYS A 26 -15.01 7.32 10.38
N GLY A 27 -14.55 7.33 9.13
CA GLY A 27 -14.84 8.38 8.14
C GLY A 27 -14.20 9.74 8.45
N LEU A 28 -13.22 9.78 9.36
CA LEU A 28 -12.51 11.03 9.65
C LEU A 28 -11.67 11.47 8.42
N PRO A 29 -11.72 12.75 8.04
CA PRO A 29 -10.92 13.26 6.93
C PRO A 29 -9.43 13.04 7.20
N LYS A 30 -8.68 12.60 6.17
CA LYS A 30 -7.22 12.40 6.28
C LYS A 30 -6.51 13.70 6.71
N GLU A 31 -7.09 14.85 6.39
CA GLU A 31 -6.63 16.18 6.74
C GLU A 31 -6.52 16.36 8.26
N GLU A 32 -7.42 15.75 9.04
CA GLU A 32 -7.37 15.80 10.51
C GLU A 32 -6.23 14.95 11.07
N ILE A 33 -5.98 13.78 10.47
CA ILE A 33 -4.82 12.92 10.81
C ILE A 33 -3.53 13.70 10.56
N ILE A 34 -3.44 14.33 9.39
CA ILE A 34 -2.29 15.11 8.98
C ILE A 34 -2.08 16.30 9.93
N ALA A 35 -3.12 17.06 10.26
CA ALA A 35 -3.03 18.19 11.18
C ALA A 35 -2.51 17.77 12.56
N SER A 36 -3.10 16.72 13.14
CA SER A 36 -2.67 16.24 14.47
C SER A 36 -1.22 15.76 14.50
N LEU A 37 -0.73 15.14 13.44
CA LEU A 37 0.67 14.72 13.34
C LEU A 37 1.61 15.92 13.14
N LYS A 38 1.20 16.95 12.40
CA LYS A 38 1.99 18.18 12.21
C LYS A 38 2.15 18.95 13.51
N ASP A 39 1.10 19.01 14.34
CA ASP A 39 1.16 19.66 15.66
C ASP A 39 2.16 18.95 16.59
N LEU A 40 2.23 17.62 16.52
CA LEU A 40 3.17 16.82 17.31
C LEU A 40 4.60 16.84 16.74
N TYR A 41 4.74 16.98 15.42
CA TYR A 41 6.01 16.84 14.70
C TYR A 41 6.19 17.92 13.62
N PRO A 42 6.27 19.21 14.00
CA PRO A 42 6.29 20.32 13.03
C PRO A 42 7.51 20.27 12.10
N ALA A 43 8.64 19.75 12.56
CA ALA A 43 9.85 19.56 11.76
C ALA A 43 9.70 18.53 10.63
N MET A 44 8.61 17.76 10.60
CA MET A 44 8.35 16.70 9.63
C MET A 44 7.20 17.05 8.67
N ASP A 45 6.74 18.30 8.63
CA ASP A 45 5.57 18.74 7.85
C ASP A 45 5.56 18.21 6.39
N GLY A 46 6.68 18.40 5.68
CA GLY A 46 6.84 17.93 4.31
C GLY A 46 6.79 16.40 4.14
N GLN A 47 7.15 15.65 5.18
CA GLN A 47 7.15 14.18 5.17
C GLN A 47 5.82 13.58 5.63
N ILE A 48 5.10 14.23 6.55
CA ILE A 48 3.86 13.72 7.16
C ILE A 48 2.81 13.41 6.10
N ASN A 49 2.60 14.30 5.13
CA ASN A 49 1.63 14.08 4.06
C ASN A 49 1.95 12.81 3.27
N THR A 50 3.22 12.66 2.88
CA THR A 50 3.72 11.48 2.16
C THR A 50 3.51 10.23 2.99
N LEU A 51 3.88 10.25 4.27
CA LEU A 51 3.79 9.09 5.16
C LEU A 51 2.34 8.68 5.40
N VAL A 52 1.43 9.61 5.66
CA VAL A 52 -0.01 9.33 5.82
C VAL A 52 -0.60 8.74 4.54
N ASN A 53 -0.35 9.36 3.38
CA ASN A 53 -0.86 8.84 2.10
C ASN A 53 -0.30 7.43 1.80
N THR A 54 1.00 7.21 2.06
CA THR A 54 1.64 5.90 1.89
C THR A 54 1.00 4.86 2.80
N SER A 55 0.83 5.19 4.08
CA SER A 55 0.26 4.28 5.07
C SER A 55 -1.20 3.95 4.78
N LEU A 56 -2.00 4.91 4.32
CA LEU A 56 -3.37 4.67 3.87
C LEU A 56 -3.39 3.72 2.66
N GLN A 57 -2.54 3.99 1.65
CA GLN A 57 -2.47 3.14 0.47
C GLN A 57 -2.08 1.70 0.83
N VAL A 58 -1.05 1.52 1.65
CA VAL A 58 -0.59 0.21 2.15
C VAL A 58 -1.72 -0.49 2.91
N PHE A 59 -2.38 0.23 3.83
CA PHE A 59 -3.47 -0.33 4.63
C PHE A 59 -4.63 -0.81 3.75
N TYR A 60 -5.11 0.01 2.80
CA TYR A 60 -6.22 -0.38 1.95
C TYR A 60 -5.87 -1.57 1.05
N LYS A 61 -4.66 -1.60 0.50
CA LYS A 61 -4.20 -2.74 -0.30
C LYS A 61 -4.15 -4.03 0.51
N ASP A 62 -3.62 -3.95 1.72
CA ASP A 62 -3.49 -5.11 2.61
C ASP A 62 -4.86 -5.61 3.09
N ALA A 63 -5.78 -4.69 3.42
CA ALA A 63 -7.15 -5.01 3.77
C ALA A 63 -7.89 -5.68 2.60
N THR A 64 -7.85 -5.07 1.40
CA THR A 64 -8.47 -5.65 0.20
C THR A 64 -7.87 -7.02 -0.12
N TYR A 65 -6.55 -7.15 -0.09
CA TYR A 65 -5.87 -8.42 -0.34
C TYR A 65 -6.29 -9.50 0.66
N SER A 66 -6.33 -9.16 1.94
CA SER A 66 -6.74 -10.07 3.01
C SER A 66 -8.17 -10.57 2.82
N GLU A 67 -9.07 -9.74 2.33
CA GLU A 67 -10.47 -10.12 2.06
C GLU A 67 -10.58 -11.02 0.82
N VAL A 68 -9.95 -10.65 -0.29
CA VAL A 68 -10.07 -11.41 -1.55
C VAL A 68 -9.30 -12.72 -1.51
N SER A 69 -8.12 -12.75 -0.90
CA SER A 69 -7.27 -13.95 -0.88
C SER A 69 -7.81 -15.08 0.02
N GLN A 70 -8.88 -14.84 0.80
CA GLN A 70 -9.55 -15.88 1.58
C GLN A 70 -10.52 -16.73 0.76
N ASN A 71 -11.01 -16.19 -0.36
CA ASN A 71 -12.13 -16.77 -1.11
C ASN A 71 -11.76 -17.19 -2.54
N PHE A 72 -10.51 -16.97 -2.95
CA PHE A 72 -10.04 -17.19 -4.31
C PHE A 72 -8.64 -17.80 -4.32
N ASP A 73 -8.47 -18.82 -5.15
CA ASP A 73 -7.20 -19.56 -5.29
C ASP A 73 -6.23 -18.87 -6.26
N TYR A 74 -6.75 -18.02 -7.15
CA TYR A 74 -5.99 -17.37 -8.21
C TYR A 74 -6.19 -15.85 -8.17
N LEU A 75 -5.07 -15.14 -8.24
CA LEU A 75 -5.06 -13.69 -8.25
C LEU A 75 -4.25 -13.16 -9.43
N LYS A 76 -4.82 -12.19 -10.13
CA LYS A 76 -4.17 -11.50 -11.23
C LYS A 76 -3.55 -10.21 -10.72
N TYR A 77 -2.29 -9.97 -11.06
CA TYR A 77 -1.64 -8.68 -10.84
C TYR A 77 -2.12 -7.68 -11.88
N SER A 78 -2.94 -6.72 -11.44
CA SER A 78 -3.68 -5.80 -12.30
C SER A 78 -3.31 -4.35 -12.01
N GLY A 79 -3.25 -3.53 -13.05
CA GLY A 79 -2.99 -2.10 -12.95
C GLY A 79 -2.52 -1.49 -14.27
N PRO A 80 -2.25 -0.17 -14.28
CA PRO A 80 -1.87 0.55 -15.49
C PRO A 80 -0.45 0.19 -15.94
N LEU A 81 -0.30 -0.16 -17.23
CA LEU A 81 0.98 -0.29 -17.90
C LEU A 81 1.28 0.95 -18.75
N ASP A 82 2.06 1.87 -18.20
CA ASP A 82 2.41 3.15 -18.83
C ASP A 82 3.89 3.53 -18.65
N LYS A 83 4.28 4.72 -19.14
CA LYS A 83 5.68 5.20 -19.11
C LYS A 83 6.27 5.29 -17.69
N VAL A 84 5.44 5.50 -16.66
CA VAL A 84 5.89 5.64 -15.26
C VAL A 84 5.82 4.34 -14.47
N THR A 85 5.39 3.25 -15.08
CA THR A 85 5.31 1.93 -14.45
C THR A 85 6.72 1.41 -14.14
N ARG A 86 6.93 0.79 -12.98
CA ARG A 86 8.27 0.32 -12.57
C ARG A 86 8.63 -1.00 -13.25
N PRO A 87 9.93 -1.31 -13.47
CA PRO A 87 10.35 -2.59 -14.06
C PRO A 87 9.69 -3.80 -13.39
N TYR A 88 9.72 -3.85 -12.05
CA TYR A 88 9.00 -4.85 -11.26
C TYR A 88 7.52 -4.96 -11.67
N CYS A 89 6.76 -3.86 -11.63
CA CYS A 89 5.35 -3.89 -12.03
C CYS A 89 5.14 -4.33 -13.49
N ARG A 90 6.04 -3.93 -14.42
CA ARG A 90 5.94 -4.33 -15.84
C ARG A 90 6.12 -5.82 -16.02
N GLU A 91 7.00 -6.43 -15.25
CA GLU A 91 7.27 -7.87 -15.31
C GLU A 91 6.10 -8.69 -14.75
N HIS A 92 5.28 -8.10 -13.88
CA HIS A 92 4.18 -8.79 -13.21
C HIS A 92 2.79 -8.47 -13.78
N VAL A 93 2.63 -7.33 -14.48
CA VAL A 93 1.32 -6.91 -15.01
C VAL A 93 0.67 -7.99 -15.87
N ASN A 94 -0.60 -8.26 -15.59
CA ASN A 94 -1.43 -9.30 -16.17
C ASN A 94 -1.04 -10.75 -15.88
N LYS A 95 0.04 -11.02 -15.12
CA LYS A 95 0.33 -12.38 -14.65
C LYS A 95 -0.67 -12.82 -13.60
N VAL A 96 -0.93 -14.12 -13.58
CA VAL A 96 -1.77 -14.78 -12.59
C VAL A 96 -0.87 -15.58 -11.66
N TYR A 97 -1.22 -15.55 -10.39
CA TYR A 97 -0.53 -16.21 -9.30
C TYR A 97 -1.49 -17.13 -8.56
N THR A 98 -0.99 -18.25 -8.04
CA THR A 98 -1.69 -18.97 -6.97
C THR A 98 -1.74 -18.09 -5.72
N LYS A 99 -2.57 -18.46 -4.75
CA LYS A 99 -2.60 -17.77 -3.46
C LYS A 99 -1.22 -17.67 -2.80
N GLU A 100 -0.44 -18.75 -2.79
CA GLU A 100 0.88 -18.79 -2.15
C GLU A 100 1.87 -17.86 -2.85
N GLU A 101 1.85 -17.84 -4.19
CA GLU A 101 2.66 -16.91 -4.97
C GLU A 101 2.20 -15.46 -4.75
N ALA A 102 0.89 -15.24 -4.69
CA ALA A 102 0.29 -13.94 -4.45
C ALA A 102 0.65 -13.38 -3.06
N ASP A 103 0.80 -14.23 -2.04
CA ASP A 103 1.25 -13.81 -0.70
C ASP A 103 2.69 -13.23 -0.75
N VAL A 104 3.57 -13.84 -1.54
CA VAL A 104 4.94 -13.34 -1.76
C VAL A 104 4.91 -12.02 -2.51
N ILE A 105 4.15 -11.95 -3.62
CA ILE A 105 4.00 -10.74 -4.41
C ILE A 105 3.41 -9.59 -3.59
N GLN A 106 2.41 -9.86 -2.76
CA GLN A 106 1.80 -8.86 -1.89
C GLN A 106 2.84 -8.28 -0.92
N ALA A 107 3.62 -9.14 -0.25
CA ALA A 107 4.67 -8.69 0.67
C ALA A 107 5.68 -7.78 -0.03
N GLU A 108 6.07 -8.10 -1.26
CA GLU A 108 6.97 -7.28 -2.07
C GLU A 108 6.33 -5.94 -2.49
N ILE A 109 5.07 -5.93 -2.95
CA ILE A 109 4.35 -4.71 -3.33
C ILE A 109 4.30 -3.71 -2.18
N LEU A 110 4.08 -4.17 -0.95
CA LEU A 110 3.99 -3.31 0.24
C LEU A 110 5.30 -2.58 0.56
N THR A 111 6.43 -3.07 0.05
CA THR A 111 7.72 -2.37 0.17
C THR A 111 7.88 -1.22 -0.84
N PHE A 112 7.07 -1.21 -1.90
CA PHE A 112 7.15 -0.21 -2.96
C PHE A 112 6.17 0.93 -2.73
N TYR A 113 6.71 2.09 -2.33
CA TYR A 113 5.95 3.34 -2.30
C TYR A 113 5.26 3.60 -3.65
N ASN A 114 3.97 3.97 -3.63
CA ASN A 114 3.18 4.38 -4.81
C ASN A 114 3.03 3.34 -5.93
N CYS A 115 3.14 2.05 -5.65
CA CYS A 115 2.70 1.06 -6.63
C CYS A 115 1.20 1.28 -6.93
N ARG A 116 0.79 1.34 -8.20
CA ARG A 116 -0.61 1.47 -8.62
C ARG A 116 -1.27 0.14 -8.99
N HIS A 117 -0.56 -0.96 -8.80
CA HIS A 117 -1.05 -2.30 -9.08
C HIS A 117 -1.55 -2.97 -7.80
N GLU A 118 -2.44 -3.91 -8.00
CA GLU A 118 -3.12 -4.69 -6.96
C GLU A 118 -3.33 -6.12 -7.45
N LEU A 119 -3.53 -7.04 -6.52
CA LEU A 119 -3.88 -8.42 -6.79
C LEU A 119 -5.41 -8.52 -6.75
N ILE A 120 -6.02 -8.80 -7.90
CA ILE A 120 -7.46 -8.97 -8.01
C ILE A 120 -7.81 -10.45 -8.14
N PRO A 121 -8.90 -10.92 -7.52
CA PRO A 121 -9.31 -12.30 -7.66
C PRO A 121 -9.75 -12.61 -9.09
N ILE A 122 -9.42 -13.81 -9.57
CA ILE A 122 -9.97 -14.35 -10.82
C ILE A 122 -10.51 -15.77 -10.60
N SER A 123 -11.53 -16.15 -11.38
CA SER A 123 -12.06 -17.52 -11.34
C SER A 123 -11.08 -18.51 -11.97
N SER A 124 -11.10 -19.78 -11.55
CA SER A 124 -10.31 -20.86 -12.18
C SER A 124 -10.59 -20.97 -13.68
N ALA A 125 -11.84 -20.80 -14.11
CA ALA A 125 -12.20 -20.77 -15.53
C ALA A 125 -11.57 -19.60 -16.31
N ALA A 126 -11.17 -18.52 -15.64
CA ALA A 126 -10.45 -17.41 -16.25
C ALA A 126 -8.94 -17.68 -16.29
N TYR A 127 -8.42 -18.45 -15.34
CA TYR A 127 -7.03 -18.92 -15.33
C TYR A 127 -6.75 -19.91 -16.46
N GLU A 128 -7.60 -20.92 -16.66
CA GLU A 128 -7.44 -21.96 -17.68
C GLU A 128 -7.56 -21.44 -19.13
N ARG A 129 -8.05 -20.21 -19.32
CA ARG A 129 -8.24 -19.57 -20.63
C ARG A 129 -7.13 -18.60 -21.02
N GLY A 130 -6.16 -18.35 -20.13
CA GLY A 130 -4.96 -17.56 -20.39
C GLY A 130 -3.82 -18.40 -20.91
#